data_AF-A0A1T2LAD4-F1
#
_entry.id   AF-A0A1T2LAD4-F1
#
_cell.length_a   1.000
_cell.length_b   1.000
_cell.length_c   1.000
_cell.angle_alpha   90.00
_cell.angle_beta   90.00
_cell.angle_gamma   90.00
#
_symmetry.space_group_name_H-M   'P 1'
#
loop_
_entity.id
_entity.type
_entity.pdbx_description
1 polymer ?
#
loop_
_entity_poly.entity_id
_entity_poly.type
_entity_poly.pdbx_seq_one_letter_code
_entity_poly.pdbx_strand_id
1 'polypeptide(L)'
;MYYPEKSKIHGMGLFASRTIKAGEIIGKLKCKPTQKDGPHVLWLDEGKAVKVSCDLRYINHSGEPNAAYYNDLTVVALRDIDAHEEIFHDYGQDWE
;
A
#
# COMPACT_ATOMS: atom_id res chain seq x y z
N MET A 1 0.30 -9.24 -10.72
CA MET A 1 1.67 -8.95 -10.27
C MET A 1 1.80 -9.01 -8.75
N TYR A 2 0.69 -9.04 -8.02
CA TYR A 2 0.65 -9.24 -6.58
C TYR A 2 -0.55 -10.13 -6.22
N TYR A 3 -0.62 -10.60 -4.98
CA TYR A 3 -1.75 -11.32 -4.43
C TYR A 3 -1.88 -11.06 -2.93
N PRO A 4 -3.10 -11.05 -2.37
CA PRO A 4 -3.30 -10.97 -0.93
C PRO A 4 -3.09 -12.32 -0.25
N GLU A 5 -2.41 -12.35 0.89
CA GLU A 5 -2.20 -13.54 1.73
C GLU A 5 -2.14 -13.12 3.21
N LYS A 6 -2.22 -14.08 4.14
CA LYS A 6 -2.08 -13.79 5.57
C LYS A 6 -0.67 -13.26 5.86
N SER A 7 -0.60 -12.05 6.41
CA SER A 7 0.68 -11.45 6.81
C SER A 7 1.22 -12.15 8.06
N LYS A 8 2.55 -12.20 8.18
CA LYS A 8 3.22 -12.61 9.41
C LYS A 8 3.21 -11.52 10.48
N ILE A 9 2.93 -10.28 10.09
CA ILE A 9 2.92 -9.12 10.97
C ILE A 9 1.50 -8.90 11.51
N HIS A 10 0.55 -8.64 10.61
CA HIS A 10 -0.82 -8.33 11.01
C HIS A 10 -1.83 -8.59 9.89
N GLY A 11 -2.93 -9.28 10.22
CA GLY A 11 -4.07 -9.46 9.31
C GLY A 11 -3.70 -10.03 7.93
N MET A 12 -4.11 -9.31 6.89
CA MET A 12 -3.79 -9.62 5.49
C MET A 12 -2.64 -8.71 5.03
N GLY A 13 -1.71 -9.27 4.26
CA GLY A 13 -0.65 -8.56 3.57
C GLY A 13 -0.81 -8.67 2.05
N LEU A 14 -0.10 -7.81 1.33
CA LEU A 14 -0.01 -7.87 -0.14
C LEU A 14 1.37 -8.37 -0.54
N PHE A 15 1.44 -9.43 -1.32
CA PHE A 15 2.68 -10.10 -1.68
C PHE A 15 2.94 -10.00 -3.18
N ALA A 16 4.19 -9.83 -3.58
CA ALA A 16 4.57 -9.80 -4.98
C ALA A 16 4.43 -11.20 -5.62
N SER A 17 3.75 -11.32 -6.76
CA SER A 17 3.59 -12.60 -7.47
C SER A 17 4.79 -12.94 -8.36
N ARG A 18 5.71 -12.00 -8.53
CA ARG A 18 6.96 -12.07 -9.28
C ARG A 18 7.89 -10.97 -8.76
N THR A 19 9.17 -11.00 -9.12
CA THR A 19 10.04 -9.83 -8.89
C THR A 19 9.43 -8.57 -9.53
N ILE A 20 9.34 -7.50 -8.75
CA ILE A 20 8.94 -6.16 -9.18
C ILE A 20 10.19 -5.29 -9.12
N LYS A 21 10.48 -4.55 -10.20
CA LYS A 21 11.71 -3.76 -10.29
C LYS A 21 11.58 -2.41 -9.60
N ALA A 22 12.68 -1.89 -9.09
CA ALA A 22 12.74 -0.53 -8.57
C ALA A 22 12.17 0.47 -9.60
N GLY A 23 11.27 1.36 -9.14
CA GLY A 23 10.58 2.32 -10.00
C GLY A 23 9.40 1.76 -10.80
N GLU A 24 9.13 0.45 -10.74
CA GLU A 24 7.98 -0.15 -11.41
C GLU A 24 6.67 0.25 -10.71
N ILE A 25 5.66 0.58 -11.50
CA ILE A 25 4.30 0.86 -11.00
C ILE A 25 3.66 -0.46 -10.60
N ILE A 26 3.38 -0.61 -9.30
CA ILE A 26 2.68 -1.77 -8.72
C ILE A 26 1.18 -1.67 -9.05
N GLY A 27 0.64 -0.45 -9.03
CA GLY A 27 -0.75 -0.21 -9.42
C GLY A 27 -1.22 1.19 -9.06
N LYS A 28 -2.51 1.43 -9.27
CA LYS A 28 -3.18 2.67 -8.90
C LYS A 28 -4.31 2.38 -7.93
N LEU A 29 -4.38 3.10 -6.82
CA LEU A 29 -5.42 2.91 -5.82
C LEU A 29 -6.79 3.22 -6.44
N LYS A 30 -7.71 2.27 -6.31
CA LYS A 30 -9.12 2.50 -6.59
C LYS A 30 -9.79 2.89 -5.29
N CYS A 31 -10.31 4.11 -5.20
CA CYS A 31 -10.85 4.65 -3.97
C CYS A 31 -12.30 5.12 -4.13
N LYS A 32 -13.00 5.21 -3.00
CA LYS A 32 -14.31 5.87 -2.90
C LYS A 32 -14.20 7.03 -1.90
N PRO A 33 -14.76 8.22 -2.18
CA PRO A 33 -14.82 9.29 -1.20
C PRO A 33 -15.48 8.84 0.10
N THR A 34 -14.96 9.27 1.24
CA THR A 34 -15.54 9.03 2.57
C THR A 34 -15.35 10.26 3.45
N GLN A 35 -16.13 10.37 4.52
CA GLN A 35 -15.92 11.32 5.61
C GLN A 35 -15.74 10.62 6.97
N LYS A 36 -15.82 9.28 6.97
CA LYS A 36 -15.63 8.46 8.15
C LYS A 36 -14.25 7.85 8.10
N ASP A 37 -13.54 7.99 9.22
CA ASP A 37 -12.29 7.30 9.44
C ASP A 37 -12.52 5.78 9.64
N GLY A 38 -11.46 5.00 9.47
CA GLY A 38 -11.47 3.56 9.70
C GLY A 38 -10.52 2.79 8.79
N PRO A 39 -10.63 1.44 8.77
CA PRO A 39 -9.71 0.60 8.02
C PRO A 39 -9.65 0.96 6.54
N HIS A 40 -8.42 1.10 6.04
CA HIS A 40 -8.09 1.41 4.65
C HIS A 40 -8.58 2.78 4.16
N VAL A 41 -8.81 3.71 5.09
CA VAL A 41 -9.05 5.12 4.76
C VAL A 41 -7.72 5.84 4.69
N LEU A 42 -7.52 6.59 3.61
CA LEU A 42 -6.38 7.49 3.43
C LEU A 42 -6.89 8.92 3.54
N TRP A 43 -6.18 9.73 4.33
CA TRP A 43 -6.38 11.16 4.39
C TRP A 43 -5.41 11.81 3.40
N LEU A 44 -5.97 12.44 2.37
CA LEU A 44 -5.24 13.19 1.38
C LEU A 44 -5.11 14.65 1.82
N ASP A 45 -4.26 15.39 1.12
CA ASP A 45 -4.18 16.84 1.24
C ASP A 45 -5.57 17.50 1.09
N GLU A 46 -5.73 18.68 1.68
CA GLU A 46 -6.98 19.45 1.69
C GLU A 46 -8.12 18.82 2.51
N GLY A 47 -7.83 17.88 3.41
CA GLY A 47 -8.81 17.28 4.32
C GLY A 47 -9.79 16.32 3.63
N LYS A 48 -9.43 15.81 2.46
CA LYS A 48 -10.24 14.83 1.71
C LYS A 48 -9.87 13.42 2.16
N ALA A 49 -10.85 12.64 2.59
CA ALA A 49 -10.66 11.23 2.91
C ALA A 49 -11.18 10.32 1.80
N VAL A 50 -10.44 9.26 1.52
CA VAL A 50 -10.82 8.24 0.54
C VAL A 50 -10.64 6.85 1.12
N LYS A 51 -11.61 5.96 0.89
CA LYS A 51 -11.50 4.54 1.27
C LYS A 51 -10.99 3.72 0.10
N VAL A 52 -9.86 3.04 0.28
CA VAL A 52 -9.29 2.14 -0.73
C VAL A 52 -10.17 0.91 -0.89
N SER A 53 -10.48 0.56 -2.14
CA SER A 53 -11.44 -0.49 -2.50
C SER A 53 -10.83 -1.64 -3.32
N CYS A 54 -9.61 -1.49 -3.81
CA CYS A 54 -8.81 -2.55 -4.45
C CYS A 54 -7.93 -3.30 -3.44
N ASP A 55 -7.22 -4.33 -3.89
CA ASP A 55 -6.36 -5.17 -3.05
C ASP A 55 -5.12 -4.46 -2.52
N LEU A 56 -4.71 -3.33 -3.12
CA LEU A 56 -3.65 -2.46 -2.59
C LEU A 56 -3.95 -1.96 -1.16
N ARG A 57 -5.18 -2.09 -0.68
CA ARG A 57 -5.54 -1.84 0.73
C ARG A 57 -4.83 -2.75 1.73
N TYR A 58 -4.28 -3.88 1.28
CA TYR A 58 -3.56 -4.86 2.10
C TYR A 58 -2.05 -4.61 2.17
N ILE A 59 -1.54 -3.52 1.58
CA ILE A 59 -0.16 -3.09 1.80
C ILE A 59 -0.05 -2.62 3.24
N ASN A 60 0.76 -3.30 4.03
CA ASN A 60 0.93 -3.02 5.45
C ASN A 60 1.96 -1.90 5.71
N HIS A 61 1.99 -1.44 6.95
CA HIS A 61 3.00 -0.50 7.43
C HIS A 61 4.35 -1.18 7.66
N SER A 62 5.44 -0.47 7.34
CA SER A 62 6.80 -0.74 7.84
C SER A 62 7.62 0.55 7.83
N GLY A 63 8.43 0.78 8.88
CA GLY A 63 9.45 1.85 8.89
C GLY A 63 10.60 1.63 7.91
N GLU A 64 10.73 0.42 7.35
CA GLU A 64 11.60 0.10 6.21
C GLU A 64 10.74 -0.29 4.99
N PRO A 65 10.05 0.68 4.35
CA PRO A 65 9.12 0.39 3.27
C PRO A 65 9.84 -0.02 1.99
N ASN A 66 9.16 -0.83 1.16
CA ASN A 66 9.63 -1.17 -0.19
C ASN A 66 8.71 -0.60 -1.30
N ALA A 67 7.64 0.11 -0.94
CA ALA A 67 6.76 0.83 -1.85
C ALA A 67 6.35 2.23 -1.32
N ALA A 68 6.05 3.14 -2.24
CA ALA A 68 5.56 4.48 -1.94
C ALA A 68 4.25 4.80 -2.66
N TYR A 69 3.40 5.59 -2.01
CA TYR A 69 2.18 6.15 -2.58
C TYR A 69 2.46 7.58 -3.05
N TYR A 70 2.05 7.90 -4.27
CA TYR A 70 2.14 9.25 -4.82
C TYR A 70 0.77 9.95 -4.79
N ASN A 71 0.79 11.28 -4.89
CA ASN A 71 -0.41 12.14 -4.83
C ASN A 71 -1.45 11.82 -5.91
N ASP A 72 -1.03 11.23 -7.02
CA ASP A 72 -1.91 10.80 -8.11
C ASP A 72 -2.54 9.40 -7.87
N LEU A 73 -2.37 8.87 -6.64
CA LEU A 73 -2.79 7.55 -6.18
C LEU A 73 -2.02 6.37 -6.78
N THR A 74 -0.88 6.62 -7.39
CA THR A 74 0.00 5.57 -7.92
C THR A 74 0.87 4.98 -6.81
N VAL A 75 1.02 3.65 -6.84
CA VAL A 75 1.90 2.90 -5.94
C VAL A 75 3.10 2.39 -6.74
N VAL A 76 4.31 2.68 -6.28
CA VAL A 76 5.56 2.37 -6.97
C VAL A 76 6.55 1.69 -6.04
N ALA A 77 7.31 0.73 -6.57
CA ALA A 77 8.37 0.07 -5.84
C ALA A 77 9.58 1.00 -5.62
N LEU A 78 10.05 1.10 -4.38
CA LEU A 78 11.21 1.92 -3.99
C LEU A 78 12.55 1.20 -4.26
N ARG A 79 12.51 -0.13 -4.27
CA ARG A 79 13.62 -1.01 -4.62
C ARG A 79 13.09 -2.23 -5.36
N ASP A 80 13.96 -3.13 -5.78
CA ASP A 80 13.54 -4.45 -6.23
C ASP A 80 12.80 -5.16 -5.06
N ILE A 81 11.64 -5.73 -5.36
CA ILE A 81 10.81 -6.53 -4.46
C ILE A 81 10.80 -7.95 -5.02
N ASP A 82 11.26 -8.92 -4.23
CA ASP A 82 11.38 -10.30 -4.68
C ASP A 82 10.02 -10.99 -4.81
N ALA A 83 9.95 -12.05 -5.61
CA ALA A 83 8.75 -12.88 -5.65
C ALA A 83 8.44 -13.42 -4.24
N HIS A 84 7.16 -13.32 -3.85
CA HIS A 84 6.63 -13.68 -2.53
C HIS A 84 7.12 -12.79 -1.36
N GLU A 85 7.79 -11.68 -1.65
CA GLU A 85 8.05 -10.66 -0.64
C GLU A 85 6.79 -9.83 -0.38
N GLU A 86 6.56 -9.48 0.89
CA GLU A 86 5.44 -8.61 1.30
C GLU A 86 5.75 -7.16 0.92
N ILE A 87 4.75 -6.46 0.42
CA ILE A 87 4.82 -5.07 0.00
C ILE A 87 4.41 -4.18 1.17
N PHE A 88 5.27 -3.24 1.52
CA PHE A 88 5.12 -2.33 2.64
C PHE A 88 5.21 -0.87 2.21
N HIS A 89 4.44 -0.03 2.89
CA HIS A 89 4.48 1.42 2.77
C HIS A 89 4.63 2.04 4.15
N ASP A 90 5.29 3.19 4.25
CA ASP A 90 5.35 3.95 5.49
C ASP A 90 4.04 4.74 5.66
N TYR A 91 3.37 4.58 6.79
CA TYR A 91 2.08 5.23 7.07
C TYR A 91 2.28 6.61 7.71
N GLY A 92 3.52 6.99 8.05
CA GLY A 92 3.88 8.19 8.78
C GLY A 92 4.21 7.92 10.25
N GLN A 93 4.77 8.94 10.90
CA GLN A 93 5.40 8.86 12.23
C GLN A 93 4.46 8.42 13.38
N ASP A 94 3.14 8.46 13.19
CA ASP A 94 2.17 8.04 14.21
C ASP A 94 1.99 6.52 14.27
N TRP A 95 2.66 5.77 13.38
CA TRP A 95 2.56 4.31 13.26
C TRP A 95 3.97 3.73 13.31
N GLU A 96 4.45 3.38 14.52
CA GLU A 96 5.68 2.59 14.76
C GLU A 96 5.35 1.19 15.32
#